data_AF-A0A1G0RVN3-F1
#
_entry.id   AF-A0A1G0RVN3-F1
#
_cell.length_a   1.000
_cell.length_b   1.000
_cell.length_c   1.000
_cell.angle_alpha   90.00
_cell.angle_beta   90.00
_cell.angle_gamma   90.00
#
_symmetry.space_group_name_H-M   'P 1'
#
loop_
_entity.id
_entity.type
_entity.pdbx_description
1 polymer ?
#
loop_
_entity_poly.entity_id
_entity_poly.type
_entity_poly.pdbx_seq_one_letter_code
_entity_poly.pdbx_strand_id
1 'polypeptide(L)'
;LQAKEGQDQYSPSYLITPTGAKCNRVFIVGTLTEKDDVGTDAEFWRGRIVDPTGAFFVNAGQYQPEAAQVLAKTTPPEFIAVIGKPTTYTTKEGNVLTSIRAESMQIVDAATRDRWVVDCAKHTMARLERLKGNEPDAVKAREHYSTDVESYRAMVQQALESVRAR
;
A
#
# COMPACT_ATOMS: atom_id res chain seq x y z
N LEU A 1 10.55 5.95 -0.02
CA LEU A 1 11.77 6.39 0.65
C LEU A 1 11.65 5.94 2.08
N GLN A 2 12.50 5.00 2.54
CA GLN A 2 12.46 4.58 3.92
C GLN A 2 13.18 5.62 4.79
N ALA A 3 12.50 6.13 5.80
CA ALA A 3 13.00 7.15 6.73
C ALA A 3 13.00 6.59 8.15
N LYS A 4 13.99 6.99 8.96
CA LYS A 4 14.06 6.74 10.40
C LYS A 4 14.16 8.08 11.13
N GLU A 5 13.50 8.19 12.29
CA GLU A 5 13.53 9.41 13.12
C GLU A 5 14.71 9.46 14.10
N GLY A 6 15.55 8.42 14.16
CA GLY A 6 16.70 8.36 15.04
C GLY A 6 17.78 7.41 14.52
N GLN A 7 18.94 7.45 15.18
CA GLN A 7 20.08 6.56 14.91
C GLN A 7 20.02 5.26 15.72
N ASP A 8 19.12 5.17 16.70
CA ASP A 8 18.93 3.97 17.51
C ASP A 8 18.35 2.83 16.64
N GLN A 9 18.79 1.60 16.90
CA GLN A 9 18.28 0.40 16.24
C GLN A 9 16.77 0.18 16.41
N TYR A 10 16.18 0.68 17.50
CA TYR A 10 14.74 0.62 17.80
C TYR A 10 13.96 1.83 17.26
N SER A 11 14.62 2.78 16.58
CA SER A 11 13.95 3.95 16.04
C SER A 11 12.84 3.55 15.05
N PRO A 12 11.64 4.14 15.16
CA PRO A 12 10.56 3.88 14.23
C PRO A 12 10.99 4.13 12.79
N SER A 13 10.65 3.19 11.91
CA SER A 13 10.81 3.34 10.46
C SER A 13 9.48 3.73 9.83
N TYR A 14 9.56 4.64 8.87
CA TYR A 14 8.45 5.12 8.08
C TYR A 14 8.78 5.00 6.60
N LEU A 15 7.75 4.86 5.77
CA LEU A 15 7.84 5.03 4.34
C LEU A 15 7.29 6.42 3.97
N ILE A 16 8.11 7.26 3.36
CA ILE A 16 7.65 8.46 2.67
C ILE A 16 7.24 8.06 1.25
N THR A 17 6.00 8.35 0.89
CA THR A 17 5.40 8.10 -0.44
C THR A 17 5.75 9.21 -1.43
N PRO A 18 5.61 8.98 -2.75
CA PRO A 18 5.83 10.02 -3.76
C PRO A 18 4.94 11.27 -3.58
N THR A 19 3.77 11.10 -2.96
CA THR A 19 2.85 12.22 -2.66
C THR A 19 3.14 12.92 -1.32
N GLY A 20 4.26 12.62 -0.66
CA GLY A 20 4.66 13.25 0.60
C GLY A 20 4.02 12.67 1.86
N ALA A 21 3.25 11.58 1.76
CA ALA A 21 2.70 10.92 2.95
C ALA A 21 3.80 10.16 3.71
N LYS A 22 3.91 10.37 5.02
CA LYS A 22 4.76 9.57 5.92
C LYS A 22 3.94 8.46 6.58
N CYS A 23 4.23 7.22 6.23
CA CYS A 23 3.43 6.06 6.59
C CYS A 23 4.22 5.11 7.50
N ASN A 24 3.69 4.81 8.69
CA ASN A 24 4.16 3.68 9.50
C ASN A 24 3.38 2.40 9.18
N ARG A 25 2.06 2.55 9.01
CA ARG A 25 1.13 1.53 8.51
C ARG A 25 0.31 2.11 7.38
N VAL A 26 -0.14 1.24 6.49
CA VAL A 26 -1.05 1.57 5.40
C VAL A 26 -2.33 0.78 5.55
N PHE A 27 -3.44 1.39 5.13
CA PHE A 27 -4.74 0.74 5.00
C PHE A 27 -5.14 0.77 3.53
N ILE A 28 -5.29 -0.41 2.94
CA ILE A 28 -5.57 -0.59 1.51
C ILE A 28 -6.78 -1.51 1.34
N VAL A 29 -7.55 -1.29 0.29
CA VAL A 29 -8.64 -2.19 -0.10
C VAL A 29 -8.52 -2.48 -1.59
N GLY A 30 -8.59 -3.74 -1.97
CA GLY A 30 -8.50 -4.13 -3.37
C GLY A 30 -9.01 -5.54 -3.61
N THR A 31 -8.84 -6.02 -4.84
CA THR A 31 -9.21 -7.38 -5.24
C THR A 31 -8.00 -8.28 -5.06
N LEU A 32 -8.10 -9.28 -4.19
CA LEU A 32 -7.13 -10.38 -4.15
C LEU A 32 -7.28 -11.20 -5.43
N THR A 33 -6.29 -11.17 -6.30
CA THR A 33 -6.33 -11.87 -7.61
C THR A 33 -5.56 -13.19 -7.58
N GLU A 34 -4.46 -13.24 -6.83
CA GLU A 34 -3.58 -14.41 -6.73
C GLU A 34 -3.16 -14.60 -5.28
N LYS A 35 -2.96 -15.85 -4.87
CA LYS A 35 -2.38 -16.20 -3.57
C LYS A 35 -1.50 -17.44 -3.72
N ASP A 36 -0.36 -17.44 -3.03
CA ASP A 36 0.61 -18.54 -3.03
C ASP A 36 1.09 -18.80 -1.60
N ASP A 37 1.20 -20.08 -1.24
CA ASP A 37 1.99 -20.48 -0.07
C ASP A 37 3.44 -20.65 -0.53
N VAL A 38 4.30 -19.74 -0.06
CA VAL A 38 5.73 -19.73 -0.39
C VAL A 38 6.58 -20.13 0.82
N GLY A 39 5.95 -20.66 1.87
CA GLY A 39 6.62 -21.22 3.04
C GLY A 39 7.24 -22.58 2.75
N THR A 40 8.46 -22.81 3.25
CA THR A 40 9.10 -24.15 3.23
C THR A 40 8.85 -24.89 4.55
N ASP A 41 9.25 -24.27 5.66
CA ASP A 41 9.22 -24.87 7.01
C ASP A 41 8.15 -24.26 7.92
N ALA A 42 7.61 -23.10 7.53
CA ALA A 42 6.60 -22.36 8.28
C ALA A 42 5.63 -21.69 7.31
N GLU A 43 4.38 -21.51 7.74
CA GLU A 43 3.33 -20.88 6.96
C GLU A 43 3.74 -19.46 6.51
N PHE A 44 3.78 -19.25 5.21
CA PHE A 44 4.11 -17.96 4.62
C PHE A 44 3.31 -17.73 3.33
N TRP A 45 2.26 -16.93 3.45
CA TRP A 45 1.40 -16.59 2.34
C TRP A 45 1.83 -15.30 1.67
N ARG A 46 1.82 -15.32 0.34
CA ARG A 46 1.92 -14.14 -0.52
C ARG A 46 0.60 -13.96 -1.25
N GLY A 47 0.05 -12.75 -1.20
CA GLY A 47 -1.12 -12.34 -1.96
C GLY A 47 -0.77 -11.24 -2.96
N ARG A 48 -1.42 -11.26 -4.11
CA ARG A 48 -1.43 -10.15 -5.07
C ARG A 48 -2.78 -9.48 -5.02
N ILE A 49 -2.79 -8.20 -4.66
CA ILE A 49 -4.00 -7.39 -4.59
C ILE A 49 -3.93 -6.30 -5.64
N VAL A 50 -5.04 -6.11 -6.34
CA VAL A 50 -5.19 -5.12 -7.41
C VAL A 50 -6.24 -4.10 -7.01
N ASP A 51 -5.90 -2.82 -7.12
CA ASP A 51 -6.83 -1.70 -7.04
C ASP A 51 -6.88 -0.94 -8.39
N PRO A 52 -7.73 0.09 -8.54
CA PRO A 52 -7.80 0.85 -9.79
C PRO A 52 -6.50 1.55 -10.21
N THR A 53 -5.53 1.68 -9.31
CA THR A 53 -4.26 2.39 -9.52
C THR A 53 -3.08 1.45 -9.81
N GLY A 54 -3.19 0.17 -9.45
CA GLY A 54 -2.18 -0.82 -9.75
C GLY A 54 -2.27 -2.08 -8.89
N ALA A 55 -1.22 -2.89 -8.94
CA ALA A 55 -1.09 -4.11 -8.17
C ALA A 55 -0.03 -3.94 -7.07
N PHE A 56 -0.26 -4.56 -5.92
CA PHE A 56 0.69 -4.62 -4.81
C PHE A 56 0.72 -6.01 -4.19
N PHE A 57 1.89 -6.37 -3.67
CA PHE A 57 2.11 -7.64 -2.99
C PHE A 57 1.94 -7.49 -1.49
N VAL A 58 1.17 -8.39 -0.89
CA VAL A 58 1.03 -8.55 0.55
C VAL A 58 1.66 -9.85 0.98
N ASN A 59 2.34 -9.85 2.12
CA ASN A 59 2.92 -11.06 2.70
C ASN A 59 2.44 -11.20 4.14
N ALA A 60 2.08 -12.42 4.54
CA ALA A 60 1.72 -12.77 5.91
C ALA A 60 2.42 -14.09 6.29
N GLY A 61 3.27 -14.05 7.31
CA GLY A 61 3.99 -15.24 7.79
C GLY A 61 3.42 -15.77 9.11
N GLN A 62 4.09 -16.78 9.67
CA GLN A 62 3.77 -17.40 10.97
C GLN A 62 3.58 -16.42 12.14
N TYR A 63 4.22 -15.24 12.10
CA TYR A 63 4.09 -14.21 13.14
C TYR A 63 2.87 -13.29 12.93
N GLN A 64 2.11 -13.49 11.85
CA GLN A 64 0.88 -12.78 11.52
C GLN A 64 -0.24 -13.80 11.25
N PRO A 65 -0.59 -14.64 12.25
CA PRO A 65 -1.48 -15.78 12.04
C PRO A 65 -2.89 -15.36 11.57
N GLU A 66 -3.39 -14.21 12.01
CA GLU A 66 -4.69 -13.68 11.56
C GLU A 66 -4.70 -13.42 10.04
N ALA A 67 -3.74 -12.64 9.55
CA ALA A 67 -3.62 -12.31 8.13
C ALA A 67 -3.32 -13.55 7.27
N ALA A 68 -2.44 -14.44 7.76
CA ALA A 68 -2.10 -15.69 7.08
C ALA A 68 -3.32 -16.60 6.91
N GLN A 69 -4.12 -16.78 7.96
CA GLN A 69 -5.33 -17.60 7.90
C GLN A 69 -6.38 -17.04 6.92
N VAL A 70 -6.52 -15.71 6.86
CA VAL A 70 -7.44 -15.08 5.89
C VAL A 70 -6.96 -15.36 4.46
N LEU A 71 -5.68 -15.18 4.16
CA LEU A 71 -5.14 -15.54 2.84
C LEU A 71 -5.32 -17.04 2.53
N ALA A 72 -5.01 -17.92 3.49
CA ALA A 72 -5.15 -19.36 3.31
C ALA A 72 -6.58 -19.77 2.92
N LYS A 73 -7.58 -19.22 3.60
CA LYS A 73 -9.01 -19.59 3.45
C LYS A 73 -9.74 -18.86 2.32
N THR A 74 -9.24 -17.71 1.88
CA THR A 74 -9.91 -16.91 0.84
C THR A 74 -9.68 -17.50 -0.55
N THR A 75 -10.72 -17.58 -1.37
CA THR A 75 -10.62 -17.99 -2.78
C THR A 75 -10.67 -16.75 -3.68
N PRO A 76 -9.61 -16.42 -4.44
CA PRO A 76 -9.64 -15.34 -5.42
C PRO A 76 -10.66 -15.59 -6.56
N PRO A 77 -11.30 -14.55 -7.13
CA PRO A 77 -11.20 -13.13 -6.76
C PRO A 77 -12.09 -12.76 -5.57
N GLU A 78 -11.54 -11.99 -4.62
CA GLU A 78 -12.30 -11.50 -3.45
C GLU A 78 -11.84 -10.10 -3.05
N PHE A 79 -12.75 -9.25 -2.57
CA PHE A 79 -12.38 -7.93 -2.03
C PHE A 79 -11.82 -8.06 -0.63
N ILE A 80 -10.62 -7.53 -0.42
CA ILE A 80 -9.92 -7.64 0.85
C ILE A 80 -9.38 -6.28 1.30
N ALA A 81 -9.59 -5.97 2.57
CA ALA A 81 -8.97 -4.87 3.27
C ALA A 81 -7.73 -5.37 4.00
N VAL A 82 -6.64 -4.60 3.93
CA VAL A 82 -5.36 -4.95 4.56
C VAL A 82 -4.83 -3.76 5.35
N ILE A 83 -4.44 -4.02 6.59
CA ILE A 83 -3.60 -3.13 7.39
C ILE A 83 -2.22 -3.76 7.48
N GLY A 84 -1.18 -2.99 7.17
CA GLY A 84 0.16 -3.55 7.23
C GLY A 84 1.29 -2.54 7.18
N LYS A 85 2.50 -3.04 7.41
CA LYS A 85 3.74 -2.26 7.33
C LYS A 85 4.29 -2.30 5.91
N PRO A 86 4.39 -1.15 5.22
CA PRO A 86 5.00 -1.11 3.91
C PRO A 86 6.52 -1.27 4.04
N THR A 87 7.09 -2.11 3.20
CA THR A 87 8.53 -2.40 3.16
C THR A 87 9.02 -2.25 1.73
N THR A 88 10.15 -1.57 1.54
CA THR A 88 10.82 -1.48 0.25
C THR A 88 12.04 -2.38 0.23
N TYR A 89 12.25 -3.09 -0.87
CA TYR A 89 13.44 -3.89 -1.12
C TYR A 89 14.02 -3.53 -2.48
N THR A 90 15.32 -3.25 -2.54
CA THR A 90 16.03 -2.96 -3.79
C THR A 90 16.60 -4.26 -4.34
N THR A 91 16.21 -4.62 -5.57
CA THR A 91 16.78 -5.78 -6.25
C THR A 91 18.23 -5.52 -6.64
N LYS A 92 18.97 -6.58 -6.99
CA LYS A 92 20.35 -6.46 -7.49
C LYS A 92 20.47 -5.59 -8.74
N GLU A 93 19.39 -5.48 -9.52
CA GLU A 93 19.27 -4.66 -10.72
C GLU A 93 18.94 -3.19 -10.43
N GLY A 94 18.77 -2.82 -9.15
CA GLY A 94 18.45 -1.45 -8.72
C GLY A 94 16.96 -1.13 -8.68
N ASN A 95 16.07 -2.07 -9.03
CA ASN A 95 14.63 -1.85 -8.97
C ASN A 95 14.14 -1.87 -7.51
N VAL A 96 13.40 -0.84 -7.09
CA VAL A 96 12.81 -0.77 -5.75
C VAL A 96 11.41 -1.38 -5.79
N LEU A 97 11.26 -2.56 -5.19
CA LEU A 97 9.98 -3.22 -5.01
C LEU A 97 9.36 -2.83 -3.67
N THR A 98 8.06 -2.59 -3.65
CA THR A 98 7.30 -2.34 -2.42
C THR A 98 6.38 -3.51 -2.13
N SER A 99 6.42 -4.00 -0.90
CA SER A 99 5.52 -5.03 -0.39
C SER A 99 4.94 -4.60 0.95
N ILE A 100 3.82 -5.20 1.33
CA ILE A 100 3.15 -4.88 2.58
C ILE A 100 3.16 -6.12 3.45
N ARG A 101 3.77 -6.03 4.62
CA ARG A 101 3.64 -7.06 5.65
C ARG A 101 2.28 -6.87 6.31
N ALA A 102 1.33 -7.74 5.99
CA ALA A 102 -0.02 -7.66 6.51
C ALA A 102 -0.01 -7.94 8.02
N GLU A 103 -0.54 -7.01 8.82
CA GLU A 103 -0.77 -7.17 10.26
C GLU A 103 -2.20 -7.69 10.52
N SER A 104 -3.17 -7.25 9.72
CA SER A 104 -4.56 -7.73 9.73
C SER A 104 -5.16 -7.67 8.32
N MET A 105 -6.08 -8.59 8.03
CA MET A 105 -6.77 -8.71 6.75
C MET A 105 -8.24 -9.08 6.98
N GLN A 106 -9.14 -8.52 6.17
CA GLN A 106 -10.57 -8.86 6.23
C GLN A 106 -11.19 -8.85 4.84
N ILE A 107 -12.06 -9.83 4.58
CA ILE A 107 -12.94 -9.81 3.40
C ILE A 107 -13.95 -8.69 3.58
N VAL A 108 -14.16 -7.88 2.55
CA VAL A 108 -15.07 -6.74 2.56
C VAL A 108 -16.00 -6.77 1.36
N ASP A 109 -17.06 -5.98 1.39
CA ASP A 109 -17.98 -5.86 0.26
C ASP A 109 -17.53 -4.78 -0.74
N ALA A 110 -18.22 -4.74 -1.89
CA ALA A 110 -17.95 -3.77 -2.94
C ALA A 110 -18.14 -2.33 -2.46
N ALA A 111 -19.16 -2.07 -1.63
CA ALA A 111 -19.48 -0.76 -1.11
C ALA A 111 -18.36 -0.21 -0.21
N THR A 112 -17.76 -1.06 0.62
CA THR A 112 -16.60 -0.71 1.47
C THR A 112 -15.40 -0.34 0.59
N ARG A 113 -15.13 -1.13 -0.46
CA ARG A 113 -14.06 -0.84 -1.42
C ARG A 113 -14.29 0.49 -2.14
N ASP A 114 -15.50 0.74 -2.61
CA ASP A 114 -15.85 1.99 -3.32
C ASP A 114 -15.71 3.22 -2.41
N ARG A 115 -16.15 3.11 -1.15
CA ARG A 115 -15.96 4.17 -0.16
C ARG A 115 -14.48 4.44 0.12
N TRP A 116 -13.68 3.38 0.27
CA TRP A 116 -12.23 3.51 0.44
C TRP A 116 -11.56 4.22 -0.75
N VAL A 117 -11.94 3.91 -1.99
CA VAL A 117 -11.40 4.59 -3.18
C VAL A 117 -11.72 6.10 -3.15
N VAL A 118 -12.95 6.48 -2.81
CA VAL A 118 -13.35 7.89 -2.71
C VAL A 118 -12.56 8.62 -1.61
N ASP A 119 -12.35 8.00 -0.46
CA ASP A 119 -11.60 8.59 0.65
C ASP A 119 -10.10 8.70 0.31
N CYS A 120 -9.53 7.69 -0.32
CA CYS A 120 -8.16 7.72 -0.85
C CYS A 120 -7.97 8.82 -1.88
N ALA A 121 -8.91 9.01 -2.80
CA ALA A 121 -8.88 10.09 -3.79
C ALA A 121 -8.84 11.46 -3.11
N LYS A 122 -9.74 11.73 -2.15
CA LYS A 122 -9.78 12.99 -1.39
C LYS A 122 -8.46 13.26 -0.65
N HIS A 123 -7.96 12.27 0.08
CA HIS A 123 -6.70 12.41 0.82
C HIS A 123 -5.50 12.60 -0.10
N THR A 124 -5.47 11.91 -1.24
CA THR A 124 -4.39 12.05 -2.21
C THR A 124 -4.37 13.43 -2.83
N MET A 125 -5.52 13.96 -3.24
CA MET A 125 -5.63 15.34 -3.75
C MET A 125 -5.17 16.37 -2.71
N ALA A 126 -5.58 16.22 -1.45
CA ALA A 126 -5.13 17.10 -0.37
C ALA A 126 -3.60 17.05 -0.17
N ARG A 127 -2.99 15.85 -0.28
CA ARG A 127 -1.54 15.70 -0.21
C ARG A 127 -0.82 16.31 -1.41
N LEU A 128 -1.35 16.17 -2.63
CA LEU A 128 -0.75 16.80 -3.82
C LEU A 128 -0.71 18.33 -3.71
N GLU A 129 -1.71 18.96 -3.11
CA GLU A 129 -1.66 20.40 -2.85
C GLU A 129 -0.64 20.76 -1.77
N ARG A 130 -0.55 19.98 -0.68
CA ARG A 130 0.49 20.15 0.35
C ARG A 130 1.90 19.85 -0.16
N LEU A 131 2.02 19.01 -1.18
CA LEU A 131 3.29 18.66 -1.80
C LEU A 131 3.97 19.88 -2.44
N LYS A 132 3.26 20.99 -2.67
CA LYS A 132 3.86 22.26 -3.12
C LYS A 132 4.46 23.09 -1.98
N GLY A 133 4.13 22.76 -0.73
CA GLY A 133 4.58 23.48 0.46
C GLY A 133 5.98 23.09 0.93
N ASN A 134 6.38 23.66 2.07
CA ASN A 134 7.70 23.46 2.68
C ASN A 134 7.68 22.48 3.86
N GLU A 135 6.66 21.62 3.96
CA GLU A 135 6.63 20.57 4.96
C GLU A 135 7.82 19.63 4.77
N PRO A 136 8.53 19.21 5.84
CA PRO A 136 9.78 18.43 5.71
C PRO A 136 9.63 17.15 4.88
N ASP A 137 8.51 16.45 5.02
CA ASP A 137 8.26 15.20 4.30
C ASP A 137 7.87 15.45 2.83
N ALA A 138 7.21 16.58 2.53
CA ALA A 138 6.92 17.02 1.16
C ALA A 138 8.20 17.39 0.41
N VAL A 139 9.10 18.12 1.06
CA VAL A 139 10.43 18.47 0.50
C VAL A 139 11.22 17.20 0.19
N LYS A 140 11.35 16.28 1.16
CA LYS A 140 12.03 14.99 0.97
C LYS A 140 11.43 14.17 -0.18
N ALA A 141 10.10 14.15 -0.29
CA ALA A 141 9.43 13.44 -1.37
C ALA A 141 9.76 14.04 -2.73
N ARG A 142 9.69 15.38 -2.87
CA ARG A 142 10.02 16.05 -4.14
C ARG A 142 11.48 15.82 -4.55
N GLU A 143 12.41 15.97 -3.61
CA GLU A 143 13.85 15.80 -3.87
C GLU A 143 14.20 14.36 -4.28
N HIS A 144 13.52 13.37 -3.69
CA HIS A 144 13.81 11.97 -3.97
C HIS A 144 13.09 11.42 -5.21
N TYR A 145 11.83 11.81 -5.42
CA TYR A 145 10.96 11.17 -6.41
C TYR A 145 10.78 11.99 -7.69
N SER A 146 11.05 13.30 -7.68
CA SER A 146 10.71 14.19 -8.78
C SER A 146 9.25 14.01 -9.24
N THR A 147 8.34 13.87 -8.26
CA THR A 147 6.95 13.44 -8.46
C THR A 147 6.22 14.27 -9.51
N ASP A 148 5.72 13.61 -10.56
CA ASP A 148 4.80 14.21 -11.52
C ASP A 148 3.39 14.30 -10.93
N VAL A 149 3.03 15.50 -10.47
CA VAL A 149 1.74 15.79 -9.83
C VAL A 149 0.56 15.53 -10.78
N GLU A 150 0.72 15.80 -12.07
CA GLU A 150 -0.38 15.66 -13.03
C GLU A 150 -0.66 14.20 -13.35
N SER A 151 0.37 13.35 -13.42
CA SER A 151 0.19 11.89 -13.47
C SER A 151 -0.60 11.35 -12.28
N TYR A 152 -0.33 11.82 -11.06
CA TYR A 152 -1.11 11.42 -9.87
C TYR A 152 -2.54 11.98 -9.90
N ARG A 153 -2.75 13.18 -10.44
CA ARG A 153 -4.10 13.76 -10.61
C ARG A 153 -4.93 12.93 -11.58
N ALA A 154 -4.34 12.52 -12.72
CA ALA A 154 -4.99 11.64 -13.69
C ALA A 154 -5.31 10.26 -13.09
N MET A 155 -4.37 9.68 -12.33
CA MET A 155 -4.57 8.41 -11.62
C MET A 155 -5.75 8.48 -10.63
N VAL A 156 -5.88 9.59 -9.88
CA VAL A 156 -7.01 9.80 -8.97
C VAL A 156 -8.34 9.92 -9.73
N GLN A 157 -8.36 10.61 -10.87
CA GLN A 157 -9.55 10.71 -11.72
C GLN A 157 -9.98 9.33 -12.23
N GLN A 158 -9.04 8.56 -12.77
CA GLN A 158 -9.30 7.20 -13.24
C GLN A 158 -9.85 6.28 -12.12
N ALA A 159 -9.29 6.39 -10.91
CA ALA A 159 -9.78 5.63 -9.76
C ALA A 159 -11.23 6.03 -9.40
N LEU A 160 -11.56 7.32 -9.42
CA LEU A 160 -12.93 7.80 -9.17
C LEU A 160 -13.93 7.38 -10.26
N GLU A 161 -13.52 7.36 -11.53
CA GLU A 161 -14.34 6.88 -12.63
C GLU A 161 -14.67 5.38 -12.48
N SER A 162 -13.72 4.58 -12.00
CA SER A 162 -13.92 3.14 -11.76
C SER A 162 -15.02 2.83 -10.73
N VAL A 163 -15.31 3.76 -9.82
CA VAL A 163 -16.37 3.66 -8.81
C VAL A 163 -17.72 4.12 -9.38
N ARG A 164 -17.71 5.12 -10.26
CA ARG A 164 -18.94 5.68 -10.88
C ARG A 164 -19.52 4.79 -11.97
N ALA A 165 -18.68 4.00 -12.63
CA ALA A 165 -19.08 3.13 -13.74
C ALA A 165 -19.71 1.79 -13.31
N ARG A 166 -19.99 1.60 -12.01
CA ARG A 166 -20.57 0.37 -11.45
C ARG A 166 -21.98 0.57 -10.93
#